data_AF-W9AME8-F1
#
_entry.id   AF-W9AME8-F1
#
_cell.length_a   1.000
_cell.length_b   1.000
_cell.length_c   1.000
_cell.angle_alpha   90.00
_cell.angle_beta   90.00
_cell.angle_gamma   90.00
#
_symmetry.space_group_name_H-M   'P 1'
#
loop_
_entity.id
_entity.type
_entity.pdbx_description
1 polymer ?
#
loop_
_entity_poly.entity_id
_entity_poly.type
_entity_poly.pdbx_seq_one_letter_code
_entity_poly.pdbx_strand_id
1 'polypeptide(L)'
;MTTELHASTQLQAAAWVPNDDPQRPWEEAIALAAEWIRARSDAEELPPVLVSNSIESATRLGNADLEQIIDTGGHATPRTSTRYDRGPVLAFVPNERSLHFAINLARGYSLALVEGRFPLAEWAAAAGAIDLLTGRTAAPQIPEDVRRDLDFAILDGGRNGWTGPDEKAQARRYLIDHIRAGRLTPDQAAAYTLTSPAVSERGAKRLRELLARNR
;
A
#
# COMPACT_ATOMS: atom_id res chain seq x y z
N MET A 1 7.28 -15.60 22.22
CA MET A 1 5.95 -15.58 21.59
C MET A 1 6.15 -15.60 20.09
N THR A 2 5.56 -16.55 19.37
CA THR A 2 5.50 -16.51 17.91
C THR A 2 4.50 -15.43 17.51
N THR A 3 4.99 -14.34 16.94
CA THR A 3 4.15 -13.30 16.35
C THR A 3 3.41 -13.90 15.15
N GLU A 4 2.07 -13.90 15.17
CA GLU A 4 1.27 -14.27 13.99
C GLU A 4 1.42 -13.18 12.92
N LEU A 5 1.89 -13.58 11.74
CA LEU A 5 2.00 -12.69 10.59
C LEU A 5 0.71 -12.74 9.76
N HIS A 6 0.33 -11.60 9.17
CA HIS A 6 -0.82 -11.54 8.28
C HIS A 6 -0.64 -12.49 7.08
N ALA A 7 -1.63 -13.33 6.81
CA ALA A 7 -1.48 -14.47 5.89
C ALA A 7 -1.06 -14.05 4.46
N SER A 8 -1.59 -12.94 3.95
CA SER A 8 -1.30 -12.46 2.59
C SER A 8 -0.07 -11.55 2.50
N THR A 9 -0.05 -10.49 3.30
CA THR A 9 0.99 -9.43 3.28
C THR A 9 2.24 -9.79 4.08
N GLN A 10 2.16 -10.78 4.98
CA GLN A 10 3.27 -11.21 5.85
C GLN A 10 3.78 -10.09 6.77
N LEU A 11 2.92 -9.10 7.06
CA LEU A 11 3.18 -8.01 8.00
C LEU A 11 2.86 -8.45 9.42
N GLN A 12 3.57 -7.91 10.41
CA GLN A 12 3.24 -8.08 11.82
C GLN A 12 2.05 -7.21 12.24
N ALA A 13 2.03 -5.95 11.78
CA ALA A 13 0.91 -5.04 11.94
C ALA A 13 0.89 -4.04 10.79
N ALA A 14 -0.30 -3.51 10.48
CA ALA A 14 -0.45 -2.46 9.47
C ALA A 14 -1.28 -1.31 10.02
N ALA A 15 -0.93 -0.10 9.61
CA ALA A 15 -1.69 1.10 9.91
C ALA A 15 -1.70 2.04 8.69
N TRP A 16 -2.71 2.89 8.63
CA TRP A 16 -2.95 3.75 7.49
C TRP A 16 -3.66 5.03 7.94
N VAL A 17 -3.23 6.16 7.39
CA VAL A 17 -3.93 7.44 7.49
C VAL A 17 -4.65 7.69 6.16
N PRO A 18 -5.99 7.72 6.13
CA PRO A 18 -6.77 8.04 4.95
C PRO A 18 -6.48 9.44 4.40
N ASN A 19 -6.65 9.61 3.09
CA ASN A 19 -6.75 10.93 2.44
C ASN A 19 -8.21 11.25 2.13
N ASP A 20 -9.05 11.20 3.17
CA ASP A 20 -10.51 11.41 3.13
C ASP A 20 -10.93 12.88 3.26
N ASP A 21 -10.07 13.71 3.86
CA ASP A 21 -10.26 15.16 3.97
C ASP A 21 -9.19 15.92 3.14
N PRO A 22 -9.57 16.57 2.03
CA PRO A 22 -8.64 17.33 1.20
C PRO A 22 -8.08 18.59 1.88
N GLN A 23 -8.61 18.99 3.03
CA GLN A 23 -8.12 20.12 3.82
C GLN A 23 -7.20 19.69 4.98
N ARG A 24 -7.05 18.39 5.24
CA ARG A 24 -6.19 17.92 6.33
C ARG A 24 -4.74 18.36 6.10
N PRO A 25 -4.10 19.02 7.08
CA PRO A 25 -2.67 19.31 7.00
C PRO A 25 -1.84 18.03 6.92
N TRP A 26 -0.83 18.01 6.06
CA TRP A 26 0.06 16.85 5.94
C TRP A 26 0.76 16.53 7.26
N GLU A 27 1.05 17.56 8.05
CA GLU A 27 1.71 17.46 9.35
C GLU A 27 0.93 16.57 10.32
N GLU A 28 -0.40 16.69 10.33
CA GLU A 28 -1.26 15.88 11.20
C GLU A 28 -1.25 14.40 10.78
N ALA A 29 -1.38 14.14 9.47
CA ALA A 29 -1.34 12.78 8.94
C ALA A 29 0.03 12.12 9.16
N ILE A 30 1.11 12.89 8.98
CA ILE A 30 2.47 12.42 9.21
C ILE A 30 2.68 12.12 10.70
N ALA A 31 2.25 13.01 11.60
CA ALA A 31 2.42 12.83 13.04
C ALA A 31 1.75 11.53 13.53
N LEU A 32 0.53 11.26 13.10
CA LEU A 32 -0.19 10.02 13.44
C LEU A 32 0.56 8.77 12.99
N ALA A 33 1.02 8.75 11.72
CA ALA A 33 1.77 7.61 11.19
C ALA A 33 3.14 7.45 11.86
N ALA A 34 3.83 8.56 12.14
CA ALA A 34 5.14 8.58 12.78
C ALA A 34 5.06 8.12 14.24
N GLU A 35 4.09 8.59 15.00
CA GLU A 35 3.84 8.13 16.37
C GLU A 35 3.58 6.62 16.39
N TRP A 36 2.66 6.14 15.53
CA TRP A 36 2.33 4.73 15.49
C TRP A 36 3.54 3.87 15.13
N ILE A 37 4.29 4.22 14.08
CA ILE A 37 5.43 3.40 13.65
C ILE A 37 6.57 3.41 14.68
N ARG A 38 6.79 4.52 15.40
CA ARG A 38 7.79 4.57 16.48
C ARG A 38 7.44 3.62 17.61
N ALA A 39 6.19 3.61 18.05
CA ALA A 39 5.73 2.67 19.06
C ALA A 39 5.90 1.20 18.62
N ARG A 40 5.70 0.91 17.33
CA ARG A 40 5.99 -0.42 16.75
C ARG A 40 7.49 -0.71 16.69
N SER A 41 8.30 0.26 16.29
CA SER A 41 9.76 0.17 16.24
C SER A 41 10.38 -0.11 17.60
N ASP A 42 9.89 0.52 18.66
CA ASP A 42 10.35 0.26 20.03
C ASP A 42 10.03 -1.18 20.45
N ALA A 43 8.84 -1.68 20.10
CA ALA A 43 8.44 -3.06 20.38
C ALA A 43 9.15 -4.10 19.50
N GLU A 44 9.57 -3.71 18.29
CA GLU A 44 10.27 -4.56 17.31
C GLU A 44 11.79 -4.41 17.40
N GLU A 45 12.29 -3.56 18.31
CA GLU A 45 13.71 -3.27 18.57
C GLU A 45 14.51 -2.87 17.32
N LEU A 46 13.86 -2.20 16.36
CA LEU A 46 14.46 -1.76 15.10
C LEU A 46 14.00 -0.36 14.71
N PRO A 47 14.91 0.50 14.23
CA PRO A 47 14.54 1.84 13.79
C PRO A 47 13.67 1.77 12.52
N PRO A 48 12.66 2.66 12.38
CA PRO A 48 11.79 2.65 11.22
C PRO A 48 12.50 3.25 10.00
N VAL A 49 12.30 2.66 8.83
CA VAL A 49 12.78 3.22 7.55
C VAL A 49 11.67 4.02 6.89
N LEU A 50 11.97 5.25 6.45
CA LEU A 50 11.05 6.03 5.63
C LEU A 50 11.11 5.53 4.17
N VAL A 51 9.96 5.23 3.58
CA VAL A 51 9.81 4.95 2.15
C VAL A 51 9.01 6.06 1.47
N SER A 52 9.48 6.53 0.32
CA SER A 52 8.76 7.51 -0.50
C SER A 52 8.95 7.27 -2.00
N ASN A 53 8.18 7.97 -2.84
CA ASN A 53 8.27 7.87 -4.29
C ASN A 53 9.61 8.36 -4.86
N SER A 54 10.14 9.43 -4.27
CA SER A 54 11.43 10.05 -4.58
C SER A 54 11.98 10.72 -3.33
N ILE A 55 13.30 10.94 -3.28
CA ILE A 55 13.95 11.58 -2.13
C ILE A 55 13.28 12.93 -1.82
N GLU A 56 13.04 13.73 -2.85
CA GLU A 56 12.39 15.04 -2.75
C GLU A 56 10.95 15.00 -2.22
N SER A 57 10.22 13.88 -2.41
CA SER A 57 8.80 13.80 -2.02
C SER A 57 8.60 13.96 -0.51
N ALA A 58 9.54 13.44 0.28
CA ALA A 58 9.50 13.55 1.74
C ALA A 58 10.23 14.80 2.24
N THR A 59 11.42 15.10 1.69
CA THR A 59 12.26 16.18 2.21
C THR A 59 11.73 17.58 1.87
N ARG A 60 11.00 17.74 0.76
CA ARG A 60 10.42 19.03 0.36
C ARG A 60 9.40 19.59 1.37
N LEU A 61 8.78 18.72 2.18
CA LEU A 61 7.82 19.15 3.19
C LEU A 61 8.50 19.80 4.41
N GLY A 62 9.79 19.54 4.65
CA GLY A 62 10.49 20.05 5.84
C GLY A 62 9.80 19.63 7.15
N ASN A 63 9.25 18.41 7.18
CA ASN A 63 8.49 17.92 8.32
C ASN A 63 9.43 17.21 9.31
N ALA A 64 9.41 17.68 10.56
CA ALA A 64 10.32 17.21 11.61
C ALA A 64 10.17 15.72 11.95
N ASP A 65 8.96 15.16 11.88
CA ASP A 65 8.73 13.73 12.15
C ASP A 65 9.36 12.84 11.08
N LEU A 66 9.22 13.22 9.80
CA LEU A 66 9.89 12.51 8.71
C LEU A 66 11.41 12.65 8.81
N GLU A 67 11.92 13.85 9.09
CA GLU A 67 13.36 14.10 9.27
C GLU A 67 13.93 13.23 10.38
N GLN A 68 13.25 13.12 11.52
CA GLN A 68 13.70 12.28 12.62
C GLN A 68 13.74 10.78 12.25
N ILE A 69 12.76 10.30 11.48
CA ILE A 69 12.77 8.91 10.98
C ILE A 69 13.96 8.70 10.01
N ILE A 70 14.19 9.65 9.10
CA ILE A 70 15.32 9.62 8.17
C ILE A 70 16.65 9.57 8.94
N ASP A 71 16.81 10.39 9.98
CA ASP A 71 18.04 10.45 10.77
C ASP A 71 18.28 9.16 11.58
N THR A 72 17.20 8.48 11.99
CA THR A 72 17.28 7.31 12.88
C THR A 72 17.43 6.00 12.09
N GLY A 73 16.59 5.79 11.08
CA GLY A 73 16.52 4.53 10.31
C GLY A 73 16.80 4.67 8.82
N GLY A 74 16.84 5.90 8.29
CA GLY A 74 17.19 6.18 6.90
C GLY A 74 16.00 6.38 5.98
N HIS A 75 16.33 6.67 4.72
CA HIS A 75 15.37 6.97 3.66
C HIS A 75 15.58 6.07 2.45
N ALA A 76 14.57 5.27 2.13
CA ALA A 76 14.56 4.39 0.99
C ALA A 76 13.60 4.88 -0.09
N THR A 77 13.99 4.67 -1.35
CA THR A 77 13.08 4.83 -2.48
C THR A 77 13.20 3.61 -3.38
N PRO A 78 12.20 3.29 -4.20
CA PRO A 78 12.29 2.15 -5.14
C PRO A 78 13.42 2.26 -6.18
N ARG A 79 14.16 3.36 -6.21
CA ARG A 79 15.30 3.63 -7.11
C ARG A 79 16.64 3.68 -6.39
N THR A 80 16.68 3.71 -5.06
CA THR A 80 17.95 3.80 -4.32
C THR A 80 18.75 2.51 -4.49
N SER A 81 20.07 2.65 -4.66
CA SER A 81 21.01 1.52 -4.68
C SER A 81 21.34 1.01 -3.28
N THR A 82 21.13 1.84 -2.26
CA THR A 82 21.28 1.47 -0.85
C THR A 82 20.37 0.29 -0.51
N ARG A 83 20.97 -0.77 0.03
CA ARG A 83 20.22 -1.92 0.55
C ARG A 83 19.86 -1.63 2.00
N TYR A 84 18.58 -1.76 2.29
CA TYR A 84 18.05 -1.73 3.64
C TYR A 84 17.66 -3.15 4.03
N ASP A 85 17.96 -3.52 5.27
CA ASP A 85 17.42 -4.75 5.87
C ASP A 85 15.93 -4.58 6.13
N ARG A 86 15.23 -5.71 6.31
CA ARG A 86 13.81 -5.68 6.64
C ARG A 86 13.62 -5.11 8.04
N GLY A 87 12.57 -4.33 8.22
CA GLY A 87 12.26 -3.68 9.49
C GLY A 87 10.94 -2.91 9.42
N PRO A 88 10.59 -2.19 10.49
CA PRO A 88 9.42 -1.31 10.50
C PRO A 88 9.53 -0.24 9.40
N VAL A 89 8.43 0.05 8.72
CA VAL A 89 8.41 1.02 7.60
C VAL A 89 7.29 2.03 7.77
N LEU A 90 7.61 3.30 7.53
CA LEU A 90 6.62 4.33 7.21
C LEU A 90 6.70 4.62 5.72
N ALA A 91 5.61 4.43 4.97
CA ALA A 91 5.55 4.85 3.58
C ALA A 91 4.71 6.12 3.41
N PHE A 92 5.36 7.18 2.91
CA PHE A 92 4.74 8.49 2.72
C PHE A 92 4.22 8.64 1.28
N VAL A 93 2.91 8.81 1.14
CA VAL A 93 2.17 9.04 -0.11
C VAL A 93 2.59 8.05 -1.21
N PRO A 94 2.51 6.73 -0.96
CA PRO A 94 3.03 5.76 -1.90
C PRO A 94 2.17 5.67 -3.17
N ASN A 95 2.82 5.32 -4.27
CA ASN A 95 2.17 4.80 -5.48
C ASN A 95 2.38 3.28 -5.56
N GLU A 96 2.02 2.63 -6.66
CA GLU A 96 2.14 1.17 -6.80
C GLU A 96 3.56 0.67 -6.53
N ARG A 97 4.56 1.43 -7.01
CA ARG A 97 5.96 1.03 -6.93
C ARG A 97 6.54 1.20 -5.53
N SER A 98 6.27 2.32 -4.88
CA SER A 98 6.74 2.56 -3.50
C SER A 98 5.94 1.75 -2.48
N LEU A 99 4.65 1.49 -2.72
CA LEU A 99 3.85 0.59 -1.88
C LEU A 99 4.38 -0.83 -1.94
N HIS A 100 4.57 -1.41 -3.14
CA HIS A 100 5.13 -2.75 -3.29
C HIS A 100 6.52 -2.86 -2.65
N PHE A 101 7.36 -1.83 -2.80
CA PHE A 101 8.66 -1.76 -2.15
C PHE A 101 8.55 -1.73 -0.62
N ALA A 102 7.67 -0.89 -0.07
CA ALA A 102 7.43 -0.77 1.37
C ALA A 102 6.92 -2.09 1.98
N ILE A 103 5.98 -2.78 1.33
CA ILE A 103 5.46 -4.09 1.76
C ILE A 103 6.60 -5.12 1.83
N ASN A 104 7.47 -5.17 0.81
CA ASN A 104 8.59 -6.11 0.79
C ASN A 104 9.65 -5.80 1.85
N LEU A 105 9.89 -4.52 2.13
CA LEU A 105 10.83 -4.06 3.15
C LEU A 105 10.28 -4.33 4.57
N ALA A 106 8.97 -4.16 4.77
CA ALA A 106 8.29 -4.40 6.04
C ALA A 106 7.92 -5.87 6.29
N ARG A 107 8.31 -6.80 5.42
CA ARG A 107 7.93 -8.21 5.56
C ARG A 107 8.46 -8.80 6.88
N GLY A 108 7.55 -9.25 7.74
CA GLY A 108 7.83 -9.73 9.10
C GLY A 108 7.76 -8.64 10.18
N TYR A 109 7.49 -7.39 9.80
CA TYR A 109 7.51 -6.20 10.64
C TYR A 109 6.26 -5.33 10.42
N SER A 110 6.19 -4.19 11.09
CA SER A 110 5.08 -3.25 10.96
C SER A 110 5.22 -2.30 9.77
N LEU A 111 4.08 -1.92 9.19
CA LEU A 111 3.99 -0.95 8.09
C LEU A 111 2.92 0.12 8.38
N ALA A 112 3.33 1.38 8.41
CA ALA A 112 2.44 2.53 8.46
C ALA A 112 2.41 3.25 7.11
N LEU A 113 1.22 3.63 6.62
CA LEU A 113 1.04 4.35 5.36
C LEU A 113 0.36 5.70 5.59
N VAL A 114 0.89 6.75 4.96
CA VAL A 114 0.18 8.03 4.79
C VAL A 114 -0.35 8.08 3.36
N GLU A 115 -1.66 8.08 3.17
CA GLU A 115 -2.26 8.10 1.84
C GLU A 115 -2.15 9.46 1.16
N GLY A 116 -2.10 9.45 -0.17
CA GLY A 116 -2.36 10.64 -0.97
C GLY A 116 -3.34 10.35 -2.10
N ARG A 117 -2.94 10.63 -3.34
CA ARG A 117 -3.87 10.48 -4.48
C ARG A 117 -4.14 9.04 -4.90
N PHE A 118 -3.22 8.12 -4.60
CA PHE A 118 -3.40 6.71 -4.89
C PHE A 118 -4.20 6.11 -3.71
N PRO A 119 -5.46 5.66 -3.94
CA PRO A 119 -6.35 5.20 -2.89
C PRO A 119 -5.87 3.85 -2.34
N LEU A 120 -5.58 3.81 -1.04
CA LEU A 120 -5.05 2.65 -0.33
C LEU A 120 -6.10 1.96 0.53
N ALA A 121 -7.32 2.49 0.62
CA ALA A 121 -8.40 1.93 1.44
C ALA A 121 -8.61 0.42 1.21
N GLU A 122 -8.60 -0.04 -0.05
CA GLU A 122 -8.75 -1.46 -0.38
C GLU A 122 -7.54 -2.31 0.00
N TRP A 123 -6.33 -1.75 -0.11
CA TRP A 123 -5.14 -2.40 0.43
C TRP A 123 -5.20 -2.47 1.96
N ALA A 124 -5.60 -1.37 2.62
CA ALA A 124 -5.68 -1.24 4.07
C ALA A 124 -6.66 -2.25 4.65
N ALA A 125 -7.86 -2.35 4.07
CA ALA A 125 -8.88 -3.32 4.48
C ALA A 125 -8.37 -4.77 4.34
N ALA A 126 -7.74 -5.09 3.20
CA ALA A 126 -7.23 -6.44 2.94
C ALA A 126 -5.96 -6.79 3.74
N ALA A 127 -5.19 -5.79 4.19
CA ALA A 127 -4.05 -5.96 5.08
C ALA A 127 -4.44 -5.97 6.57
N GLY A 128 -5.72 -5.78 6.89
CA GLY A 128 -6.20 -5.62 8.27
C GLY A 128 -5.63 -4.37 8.96
N ALA A 129 -5.31 -3.33 8.19
CA ALA A 129 -4.67 -2.14 8.71
C ALA A 129 -5.60 -1.36 9.64
N ILE A 130 -5.03 -0.73 10.67
CA ILE A 130 -5.74 0.20 11.53
C ILE A 130 -5.81 1.57 10.83
N ASP A 131 -7.01 2.12 10.71
CA ASP A 131 -7.22 3.52 10.37
C ASP A 131 -6.84 4.38 11.58
N LEU A 132 -5.76 5.15 11.44
CA LEU A 132 -5.19 5.94 12.53
C LEU A 132 -6.02 7.17 12.91
N LEU A 133 -7.00 7.57 12.10
CA LEU A 133 -7.93 8.65 12.46
C LEU A 133 -9.02 8.15 13.40
N THR A 134 -9.45 6.90 13.22
CA THR A 134 -10.60 6.34 13.94
C THR A 134 -10.22 5.29 14.99
N GLY A 135 -8.98 4.77 14.92
CA GLY A 135 -8.49 3.66 15.75
C GLY A 135 -9.13 2.31 15.41
N ARG A 136 -9.88 2.22 14.31
CA ARG A 136 -10.60 1.00 13.92
C ARG A 136 -9.88 0.29 12.79
N THR A 137 -10.10 -1.02 12.66
CA THR A 137 -9.64 -1.75 11.47
C THR A 137 -10.34 -1.22 10.23
N ALA A 138 -9.57 -1.00 9.17
CA ALA A 138 -10.06 -0.53 7.88
C ALA A 138 -11.13 -1.49 7.33
N ALA A 139 -12.23 -0.91 6.86
CA ALA A 139 -13.32 -1.64 6.23
C ALA A 139 -13.22 -1.52 4.70
N PRO A 140 -13.53 -2.60 3.95
CA PRO A 140 -13.60 -2.55 2.49
C PRO A 140 -14.64 -1.53 2.03
N GLN A 141 -14.31 -0.73 1.01
CA GLN A 141 -15.24 0.23 0.41
C GLN A 141 -15.91 -0.34 -0.84
N ILE A 142 -15.25 -1.28 -1.53
CA ILE A 142 -15.84 -1.99 -2.66
C ILE A 142 -16.68 -3.20 -2.21
N PRO A 143 -17.80 -3.50 -2.89
CA PRO A 143 -18.66 -4.64 -2.57
C PRO A 143 -17.95 -6.00 -2.59
N GLU A 144 -18.46 -6.96 -1.82
CA GLU A 144 -17.86 -8.31 -1.71
C GLU A 144 -17.80 -9.08 -3.03
N ASP A 145 -18.83 -8.98 -3.88
CA ASP A 145 -18.84 -9.58 -5.20
C ASP A 145 -17.73 -9.01 -6.10
N VAL A 146 -17.47 -7.70 -6.01
CA VAL A 146 -16.37 -7.04 -6.73
C VAL A 146 -15.01 -7.55 -6.24
N ARG A 147 -14.84 -7.75 -4.93
CA ARG A 147 -13.60 -8.32 -4.35
C ARG A 147 -13.37 -9.75 -4.81
N ARG A 148 -14.43 -10.56 -4.84
CA ARG A 148 -14.36 -11.93 -5.34
C ARG A 148 -13.92 -11.97 -6.80
N ASP A 149 -14.45 -11.07 -7.62
CA ASP A 149 -14.05 -10.93 -9.02
C ASP A 149 -12.60 -10.43 -9.19
N LEU A 150 -12.12 -9.56 -8.29
CA LEU A 150 -10.70 -9.19 -8.21
C LEU A 150 -9.82 -10.39 -7.86
N ASP A 151 -10.20 -11.18 -6.85
CA ASP A 151 -9.45 -12.38 -6.45
C ASP A 151 -9.37 -13.39 -7.61
N PHE A 152 -10.47 -13.61 -8.33
CA PHE A 152 -10.46 -14.43 -9.54
C PHE A 152 -9.51 -13.85 -10.61
N ALA A 153 -9.55 -12.55 -10.86
CA ALA A 153 -8.66 -11.90 -11.83
C ALA A 153 -7.17 -11.93 -11.41
N ILE A 154 -6.87 -11.99 -10.12
CA ILE A 154 -5.51 -12.13 -9.57
C ILE A 154 -4.99 -13.57 -9.71
N LEU A 155 -5.83 -14.57 -9.43
CA LEU A 155 -5.40 -15.98 -9.39
C LEU A 155 -5.29 -16.61 -10.79
N ASP A 156 -6.00 -16.05 -11.78
CA ASP A 156 -6.00 -16.55 -13.15
C ASP A 156 -4.64 -16.34 -13.86
N GLY A 157 -4.16 -17.37 -14.57
CA GLY A 157 -2.91 -17.31 -15.37
C GLY A 157 -1.59 -17.49 -14.59
N GLY A 158 -1.63 -17.56 -13.25
CA GLY A 158 -0.51 -18.02 -12.42
C GLY A 158 0.74 -17.14 -12.35
N ARG A 159 0.77 -15.98 -13.04
CA ARG A 159 1.86 -14.98 -13.03
C ARG A 159 1.33 -13.59 -13.38
N ASN A 160 0.39 -13.10 -12.57
CA ASN A 160 -0.48 -11.92 -12.76
C ASN A 160 0.22 -10.54 -12.93
N GLY A 161 1.22 -10.45 -13.79
CA GLY A 161 1.73 -9.21 -14.36
C GLY A 161 0.89 -8.68 -15.52
N TRP A 162 -0.27 -9.29 -15.82
CA TRP A 162 -1.18 -9.01 -16.94
C TRP A 162 -0.44 -8.75 -18.26
N THR A 163 0.42 -9.70 -18.63
CA THR A 163 1.21 -9.63 -19.86
C THR A 163 0.55 -10.36 -21.02
N GLY A 164 -0.11 -11.49 -20.75
CA GLY A 164 -0.73 -12.34 -21.76
C GLY A 164 -2.08 -11.81 -22.28
N PRO A 165 -2.51 -12.23 -23.47
CA PRO A 165 -3.83 -11.90 -24.01
C PRO A 165 -4.96 -12.49 -23.16
N ASP A 166 -4.81 -13.73 -22.67
CA ASP A 166 -5.84 -14.42 -21.87
C ASP A 166 -6.02 -13.76 -20.51
N GLU A 167 -4.91 -13.49 -19.79
CA GLU A 167 -4.92 -12.75 -18.51
C GLU A 167 -5.65 -11.40 -18.65
N LYS A 168 -5.40 -10.68 -19.76
CA LYS A 168 -6.06 -9.40 -20.04
C LYS A 168 -7.54 -9.58 -20.37
N ALA A 169 -7.89 -10.58 -21.17
CA ALA A 169 -9.28 -10.86 -21.54
C ALA A 169 -10.10 -11.23 -20.30
N GLN A 170 -9.53 -12.01 -19.39
CA GLN A 170 -10.17 -12.42 -18.15
C GLN A 170 -10.33 -11.25 -17.17
N ALA A 171 -9.27 -10.46 -16.94
CA ALA A 171 -9.37 -9.25 -16.13
C ALA A 171 -10.45 -8.29 -16.67
N ARG A 172 -10.56 -8.16 -18.00
CA ARG A 172 -11.63 -7.38 -18.62
C ARG A 172 -13.01 -7.99 -18.36
N ARG A 173 -13.15 -9.30 -18.54
CA ARG A 173 -14.42 -10.03 -18.36
C ARG A 173 -14.99 -9.85 -16.97
N TYR A 174 -14.16 -9.90 -15.93
CA TYR A 174 -14.64 -9.79 -14.55
C TYR A 174 -14.76 -8.35 -14.06
N LEU A 175 -13.92 -7.42 -14.54
CA LEU A 175 -13.79 -6.11 -13.90
C LEU A 175 -14.42 -4.97 -14.70
N ILE A 176 -14.57 -5.07 -16.03
CA ILE A 176 -15.06 -3.94 -16.85
C ILE A 176 -16.45 -3.48 -16.42
N ASP A 177 -17.37 -4.40 -16.14
CA ASP A 177 -18.74 -4.02 -15.79
C ASP A 177 -18.77 -3.29 -14.44
N HIS A 178 -17.91 -3.68 -13.49
CA HIS A 178 -17.74 -2.96 -12.23
C HIS A 178 -17.14 -1.57 -12.43
N ILE A 179 -16.17 -1.41 -13.35
CA ILE A 179 -15.61 -0.10 -13.72
C ILE A 179 -16.70 0.79 -14.31
N ARG A 180 -17.47 0.28 -15.28
CA ARG A 180 -18.55 1.03 -15.96
C ARG A 180 -19.69 1.40 -15.03
N ALA A 181 -20.01 0.53 -14.07
CA ALA A 181 -21.01 0.79 -13.05
C ALA A 181 -20.50 1.70 -11.91
N GLY A 182 -19.23 2.12 -11.92
CA GLY A 182 -18.64 2.95 -10.88
C GLY A 182 -18.46 2.23 -9.53
N ARG A 183 -18.55 0.89 -9.51
CA ARG A 183 -18.41 0.05 -8.31
C ARG A 183 -16.95 -0.25 -7.97
N LEU A 184 -16.05 0.00 -8.92
CA LEU A 184 -14.61 -0.17 -8.81
C LEU A 184 -13.93 0.92 -9.63
N THR A 185 -12.84 1.48 -9.12
CA THR A 185 -11.95 2.33 -9.92
C THR A 185 -10.69 1.58 -10.32
N PRO A 186 -10.03 1.94 -11.45
CA PRO A 186 -8.76 1.33 -11.83
C PRO A 186 -7.67 1.45 -10.76
N ASP A 187 -7.66 2.55 -10.00
CA ASP A 187 -6.69 2.75 -8.92
C ASP A 187 -6.99 1.88 -7.70
N GLN A 188 -8.26 1.73 -7.28
CA GLN A 188 -8.64 0.79 -6.22
C GLN A 188 -8.27 -0.66 -6.57
N ALA A 189 -8.49 -1.07 -7.83
CA ALA A 189 -8.10 -2.39 -8.30
C ALA A 189 -6.57 -2.59 -8.17
N ALA A 190 -5.78 -1.62 -8.61
CA ALA A 190 -4.32 -1.68 -8.51
C ALA A 190 -3.83 -1.76 -7.06
N ALA A 191 -4.39 -0.95 -6.15
CA ALA A 191 -4.04 -0.99 -4.73
C ALA A 191 -4.39 -2.35 -4.09
N TYR A 192 -5.61 -2.85 -4.33
CA TYR A 192 -6.07 -4.14 -3.81
C TYR A 192 -5.14 -5.28 -4.23
N THR A 193 -4.76 -5.32 -5.52
CA THR A 193 -3.93 -6.43 -6.04
C THR A 193 -2.54 -6.52 -5.41
N LEU A 194 -1.99 -5.42 -4.87
CA LEU A 194 -0.70 -5.41 -4.19
C LEU A 194 -0.70 -6.12 -2.82
N THR A 195 -1.86 -6.58 -2.36
CA THR A 195 -1.99 -7.47 -1.20
C THR A 195 -1.61 -8.92 -1.53
N SER A 196 -1.61 -9.28 -2.82
CA SER A 196 -1.25 -10.60 -3.29
C SER A 196 0.26 -10.70 -3.57
N PRO A 197 0.97 -11.69 -3.01
CA PRO A 197 2.40 -11.86 -3.26
C PRO A 197 2.74 -12.24 -4.71
N ALA A 198 1.74 -12.62 -5.51
CA ALA A 198 1.94 -12.89 -6.92
C ALA A 198 2.09 -11.60 -7.75
N VAL A 199 1.51 -10.49 -7.29
CA VAL A 199 1.40 -9.24 -8.06
C VAL A 199 2.59 -8.32 -7.79
N SER A 200 3.40 -8.08 -8.83
CA SER A 200 4.45 -7.06 -8.80
C SER A 200 3.91 -5.64 -8.98
N GLU A 201 4.73 -4.61 -8.70
CA GLU A 201 4.39 -3.22 -8.98
C GLU A 201 4.06 -2.96 -10.45
N ARG A 202 4.73 -3.69 -11.36
CA ARG A 202 4.47 -3.61 -12.80
C ARG A 202 3.15 -4.25 -13.16
N GLY A 203 2.77 -5.31 -12.46
CA GLY A 203 1.46 -5.94 -12.59
C GLY A 203 0.37 -4.94 -12.21
N ALA A 204 0.38 -4.45 -10.97
CA ALA A 204 -0.61 -3.50 -10.48
C ALA A 204 -0.78 -2.29 -11.41
N LYS A 205 0.33 -1.72 -11.87
CA LYS A 205 0.33 -0.63 -12.86
C LYS A 205 -0.33 -1.04 -14.19
N ARG A 206 -0.01 -2.21 -14.73
CA ARG A 206 -0.61 -2.71 -15.99
C ARG A 206 -2.10 -2.97 -15.85
N LEU A 207 -2.55 -3.51 -14.73
CA LEU A 207 -3.98 -3.68 -14.47
C LEU A 207 -4.69 -2.33 -14.47
N ARG A 208 -4.14 -1.34 -13.76
CA ARG A 208 -4.68 0.03 -13.78
C ARG A 208 -4.83 0.56 -15.19
N GLU A 209 -3.76 0.50 -15.97
CA GLU A 209 -3.74 1.00 -17.35
C GLU A 209 -4.71 0.22 -18.26
N LEU A 210 -4.85 -1.09 -18.04
CA LEU A 210 -5.80 -1.93 -18.75
C LEU A 210 -7.23 -1.48 -18.49
N LEU A 211 -7.60 -1.25 -17.23
CA LEU A 211 -8.96 -0.87 -16.83
C LEU A 211 -9.28 0.58 -17.17
N ALA A 212 -8.32 1.50 -17.04
CA ALA A 212 -8.49 2.92 -17.36
C ALA A 212 -8.85 3.17 -18.84
N ARG A 213 -8.40 2.30 -19.76
CA ARG A 213 -8.76 2.38 -21.19
C ARG A 213 -10.22 2.02 -21.50
N ASN A 214 -10.95 1.51 -20.52
CA ASN A 214 -12.33 1.03 -20.68
C ASN A 214 -13.32 1.79 -19.78
N ARG A 215 -12.91 2.95 -19.28
CA ARG A 215 -13.74 3.87 -18.52
C ARG A 215 -14.74 4.60 -19.44
#